data_AF-A0A174M1I7-F1
#
_entry.id   AF-A0A174M1I7-F1
#
_cell.length_a   1.000
_cell.length_b   1.000
_cell.length_c   1.000
_cell.angle_alpha   90.00
_cell.angle_beta   90.00
_cell.angle_gamma   90.00
#
_symmetry.space_group_name_H-M   'P 1'
#
loop_
_entity.id
_entity.type
_entity.pdbx_description
1 polymer ?
#
loop_
_entity_poly.entity_id
_entity_poly.type
_entity_poly.pdbx_seq_one_letter_code
_entity_poly.pdbx_strand_id
1 'polypeptide(L)'
;MTQGELERIPIPFERQMSRLEMRIMSDIVRAIRINGFSTATADNQIKRLMYLGRSGDDIRKYVAEALEATEDEIYRIFSDDVYEFYYGYSRAYDLFGFAQVPFDDNIELQELLESVRKQTTNTFRNMTSSMGFAIRDPMTGKVIYSPLMDFYQGTLDSSVMEISSGTISYNKALVRAVNEMTNSGVRWIDYDSGYHSRVNVAARNAIMTGFRQVQGKINEQVARDLDTDSYEVSYHVGARPSHQVWQGRVYTYDQLQSVCGLGNVTGLHGVNCYHDYNVFIPGVSVRTYTDEQLERMAEEENTPKPYNGKEYTTYEALQEQRRQETAMRKTREDIRLLKEGKADKETITIKQARYQVQMHQYKYFSEIMKLPEQMDRVYLDGLGSK
;
A
#
# COMPACT_ATOMS: atom_id res chain seq x y z
N MET A 1 -17.63 9.73 -0.37
CA MET A 1 -16.94 8.64 0.37
C MET A 1 -16.11 9.21 1.51
N THR A 2 -16.00 8.48 2.62
CA THR A 2 -15.15 8.79 3.78
C THR A 2 -13.71 8.34 3.55
N GLN A 3 -12.75 8.86 4.33
CA GLN A 3 -11.35 8.39 4.29
C GLN A 3 -11.25 6.87 4.49
N GLY A 4 -12.01 6.29 5.41
CA GLY A 4 -11.95 4.86 5.70
C GLY A 4 -12.38 3.99 4.52
N GLU A 5 -13.37 4.43 3.74
CA GLU A 5 -13.80 3.76 2.51
C GLU A 5 -12.70 3.84 1.44
N LEU A 6 -12.12 5.03 1.25
CA LEU A 6 -11.03 5.26 0.30
C LEU A 6 -9.77 4.45 0.64
N GLU A 7 -9.47 4.28 1.93
CA GLU A 7 -8.34 3.47 2.38
C GLU A 7 -8.53 1.96 2.14
N ARG A 8 -9.77 1.49 1.92
CA ARG A 8 -10.09 0.09 1.63
C ARG A 8 -9.94 -0.27 0.15
N ILE A 9 -10.14 0.67 -0.77
CA ILE A 9 -10.00 0.46 -2.22
C ILE A 9 -8.68 -0.23 -2.59
N PRO A 10 -7.49 0.20 -2.11
CA PRO A 10 -6.23 -0.41 -2.52
C PRO A 10 -5.87 -1.71 -1.76
N ILE A 11 -6.62 -2.10 -0.72
CA ILE A 11 -6.30 -3.25 0.16
C ILE A 11 -6.13 -4.56 -0.62
N PRO A 12 -7.03 -4.93 -1.56
CA PRO A 12 -6.90 -6.15 -2.34
C PRO A 12 -5.58 -6.22 -3.12
N PHE A 13 -5.15 -5.12 -3.73
CA PHE A 13 -3.89 -5.04 -4.49
C PHE A 13 -2.67 -5.14 -3.60
N GLU A 14 -2.66 -4.42 -2.48
CA GLU A 14 -1.59 -4.52 -1.48
C GLU A 14 -1.44 -5.97 -1.02
N ARG A 15 -2.56 -6.67 -0.78
CA ARG A 15 -2.58 -8.09 -0.41
C ARG A 15 -2.04 -8.98 -1.52
N GLN A 16 -2.37 -8.76 -2.79
CA GLN A 16 -1.81 -9.56 -3.90
C GLN A 16 -0.30 -9.37 -4.03
N MET A 17 0.19 -8.13 -3.90
CA MET A 17 1.63 -7.84 -3.94
C MET A 17 2.36 -8.46 -2.74
N SER A 18 1.80 -8.37 -1.53
CA SER A 18 2.36 -9.05 -0.35
C SER A 18 2.36 -10.58 -0.49
N ARG A 19 1.32 -11.17 -1.10
CA ARG A 19 1.30 -12.61 -1.39
C ARG A 19 2.36 -13.03 -2.39
N LEU A 20 2.54 -12.27 -3.47
CA LEU A 20 3.59 -12.48 -4.46
C LEU A 20 4.97 -12.48 -3.78
N GLU A 21 5.26 -11.45 -2.99
CA GLU A 21 6.49 -11.32 -2.21
C GLU A 21 6.70 -12.52 -1.28
N MET A 22 5.68 -12.92 -0.51
CA MET A 22 5.77 -14.08 0.39
C MET A 22 5.99 -15.40 -0.35
N ARG A 23 5.41 -15.60 -1.54
CA ARG A 23 5.64 -16.81 -2.35
C ARG A 23 7.08 -16.89 -2.83
N ILE A 24 7.62 -15.79 -3.34
CA ILE A 24 9.02 -15.70 -3.78
C ILE A 24 9.97 -16.01 -2.61
N MET A 25 9.79 -15.36 -1.46
CA MET A 25 10.64 -15.60 -0.29
C MET A 25 10.51 -17.02 0.24
N SER A 26 9.31 -17.61 0.21
CA SER A 26 9.09 -18.99 0.64
C SER A 26 9.82 -19.99 -0.25
N ASP A 27 9.90 -19.74 -1.55
CA ASP A 27 10.64 -20.59 -2.49
C ASP A 27 12.16 -20.51 -2.24
N ILE A 28 12.70 -19.33 -1.93
CA ILE A 28 14.10 -19.19 -1.49
C ILE A 28 14.35 -20.01 -0.23
N VAL A 29 13.50 -19.85 0.79
CA VAL A 29 13.63 -20.60 2.05
C VAL A 29 13.57 -22.11 1.81
N ARG A 30 12.66 -22.57 0.96
CA ARG A 30 12.53 -24.00 0.61
C ARG A 30 13.79 -24.49 -0.11
N ALA A 31 14.35 -23.69 -1.01
CA ALA A 31 15.60 -24.01 -1.69
C ALA A 31 16.78 -24.09 -0.72
N ILE A 32 16.94 -23.14 0.22
CA ILE A 32 17.96 -23.18 1.28
C ILE A 32 17.81 -24.46 2.11
N ARG A 33 16.58 -24.79 2.49
CA ARG A 33 16.28 -26.01 3.24
C ARG A 33 16.67 -27.28 2.48
N ILE A 34 16.27 -27.42 1.23
CA ILE A 34 16.56 -28.64 0.44
C ILE A 34 18.07 -28.81 0.26
N ASN A 35 18.80 -27.71 0.05
CA ASN A 35 20.24 -27.76 -0.23
C ASN A 35 21.10 -27.82 1.05
N GLY A 36 20.64 -27.25 2.18
CA GLY A 36 21.40 -27.16 3.42
C GLY A 36 21.59 -28.48 4.19
N PHE A 37 20.82 -29.52 3.86
CA PHE A 37 20.93 -30.85 4.49
C PHE A 37 21.57 -31.91 3.57
N SER A 38 22.03 -31.53 2.37
CA SER A 38 22.61 -32.47 1.40
C SER A 38 24.14 -32.45 1.46
N THR A 39 24.76 -33.61 1.71
CA THR A 39 26.23 -33.76 1.69
C THR A 39 26.78 -33.50 0.28
N ALA A 40 27.88 -32.73 0.17
CA ALA A 40 28.40 -32.21 -1.10
C ALA A 40 28.83 -33.28 -2.14
N THR A 41 28.15 -33.33 -3.29
CA THR A 41 28.55 -34.05 -4.53
C THR A 41 28.16 -33.24 -5.78
N ALA A 42 28.67 -33.61 -6.97
CA ALA A 42 28.32 -32.99 -8.27
C ALA A 42 26.80 -32.99 -8.55
N ASP A 43 26.07 -33.96 -8.02
CA ASP A 43 24.61 -34.01 -8.05
C ASP A 43 23.95 -32.79 -7.38
N ASN A 44 24.61 -32.13 -6.43
CA ASN A 44 24.10 -30.91 -5.79
C ASN A 44 24.22 -29.68 -6.69
N GLN A 45 25.27 -29.57 -7.50
CA GLN A 45 25.38 -28.47 -8.47
C GLN A 45 24.26 -28.58 -9.52
N ILE A 46 23.97 -29.80 -9.96
CA ILE A 46 22.86 -30.08 -10.89
C ILE A 46 21.50 -29.80 -10.22
N LYS A 47 21.26 -30.30 -9.00
CA LYS A 47 20.02 -29.99 -8.25
C LYS A 47 19.85 -28.49 -8.02
N ARG A 48 20.92 -27.76 -7.68
CA ARG A 48 20.90 -26.31 -7.49
C ARG A 48 20.55 -25.59 -8.79
N LEU A 49 21.18 -25.93 -9.91
CA LEU A 49 20.84 -25.38 -11.23
C LEU A 49 19.40 -25.71 -11.66
N MET A 50 18.93 -26.93 -11.39
CA MET A 50 17.55 -27.33 -11.66
C MET A 50 16.54 -26.55 -10.81
N TYR A 51 16.80 -26.37 -9.51
CA TYR A 51 15.95 -25.56 -8.64
C TYR A 51 16.00 -24.08 -8.99
N LEU A 52 17.14 -23.55 -9.44
CA LEU A 52 17.25 -22.18 -9.93
C LEU A 52 16.43 -21.97 -11.20
N GLY A 53 16.52 -22.88 -12.17
CA GLY A 53 15.70 -22.85 -13.39
C GLY A 53 14.21 -22.94 -13.08
N ARG A 54 13.82 -23.93 -12.26
CA ARG A 54 12.43 -24.12 -11.82
C ARG A 54 11.90 -22.92 -11.03
N SER A 55 12.70 -22.36 -10.12
CA SER A 55 12.29 -21.20 -9.34
C SER A 55 12.13 -19.96 -10.23
N GLY A 56 12.91 -19.83 -11.31
CA GLY A 56 12.71 -18.76 -12.29
C GLY A 56 11.37 -18.88 -13.02
N ASP A 57 10.99 -20.10 -13.42
CA ASP A 57 9.68 -20.38 -14.01
C ASP A 57 8.53 -20.15 -13.02
N ASP A 58 8.68 -20.62 -11.78
CA ASP A 58 7.69 -20.44 -10.72
C ASP A 58 7.51 -18.96 -10.36
N ILE A 59 8.60 -18.17 -10.28
CA ILE A 59 8.53 -16.71 -10.06
C ILE A 59 7.77 -16.02 -11.19
N ARG A 60 8.10 -16.34 -12.46
CA ARG A 60 7.36 -15.78 -13.62
C ARG A 60 5.88 -16.12 -13.55
N LYS A 61 5.54 -17.34 -13.17
CA LYS A 61 4.15 -17.77 -12.97
C LYS A 61 3.47 -17.00 -11.84
N TYR A 62 4.11 -16.83 -10.69
CA TYR A 62 3.53 -16.05 -9.59
C TYR A 62 3.27 -14.59 -9.97
N VAL A 63 4.18 -13.98 -10.74
CA VAL A 63 4.00 -12.62 -11.26
C VAL A 63 2.80 -12.55 -12.20
N ALA A 64 2.66 -13.52 -13.14
CA ALA A 64 1.53 -13.58 -14.05
C ALA A 64 0.19 -13.74 -13.30
N GLU A 65 0.12 -14.65 -12.33
CA GLU A 65 -1.08 -14.84 -11.48
C GLU A 65 -1.44 -13.58 -10.68
N ALA A 66 -0.45 -12.85 -10.18
CA ALA A 66 -0.67 -11.61 -9.45
C ALA A 66 -1.17 -10.48 -10.36
N LEU A 67 -0.71 -10.43 -11.61
CA LEU A 67 -1.19 -9.49 -12.62
C LEU A 67 -2.64 -9.78 -13.03
N GLU A 68 -2.97 -11.04 -13.31
CA GLU A 68 -4.34 -11.45 -13.65
C GLU A 68 -5.33 -11.10 -12.53
N ALA A 69 -5.02 -11.46 -11.29
CA ALA A 69 -5.86 -11.12 -10.14
C ALA A 69 -5.98 -9.61 -9.89
N THR A 70 -5.00 -8.82 -10.34
CA THR A 70 -5.03 -7.36 -10.27
C THR A 70 -5.94 -6.79 -11.36
N GLU A 71 -5.91 -7.34 -12.57
CA GLU A 71 -6.76 -6.89 -13.68
C GLU A 71 -8.26 -7.11 -13.36
N ASP A 72 -8.61 -8.24 -12.77
CA ASP A 72 -9.99 -8.52 -12.31
C ASP A 72 -10.47 -7.50 -11.26
N GLU A 73 -9.60 -7.15 -10.31
CA GLU A 73 -9.92 -6.22 -9.23
C GLU A 73 -10.03 -4.77 -9.73
N ILE A 74 -9.20 -4.38 -10.70
CA ILE A 74 -9.31 -3.10 -11.42
C ILE A 74 -10.70 -3.00 -12.06
N TYR A 75 -11.15 -4.06 -12.75
CA TYR A 75 -12.47 -4.05 -13.37
C TYR A 75 -13.58 -3.82 -12.35
N ARG A 76 -13.54 -4.55 -11.22
CA ARG A 76 -14.53 -4.44 -10.14
C ARG A 76 -14.62 -3.04 -9.53
N ILE A 77 -13.48 -2.41 -9.22
CA ILE A 77 -13.47 -1.07 -8.59
C ILE A 77 -13.98 -0.02 -9.56
N PHE A 78 -13.48 -0.05 -10.80
CA PHE A 78 -13.92 0.89 -11.81
C PHE A 78 -15.29 0.54 -12.41
N SER A 79 -16.01 -0.44 -11.87
CA SER A 79 -17.43 -0.68 -12.14
C SER A 79 -18.27 -0.33 -10.91
N ASP A 80 -18.14 -1.09 -9.83
CA ASP A 80 -19.10 -1.11 -8.73
C ASP A 80 -18.95 0.14 -7.86
N ASP A 81 -17.72 0.45 -7.43
CA ASP A 81 -17.45 1.59 -6.56
C ASP A 81 -17.71 2.92 -7.29
N VAL A 82 -17.40 2.97 -8.60
CA VAL A 82 -17.70 4.15 -9.43
C VAL A 82 -19.20 4.29 -9.66
N TYR A 83 -19.91 3.18 -9.93
CA TYR A 83 -21.36 3.17 -10.10
C TYR A 83 -22.05 3.72 -8.84
N GLU A 84 -21.68 3.22 -7.67
CA GLU A 84 -22.22 3.69 -6.38
C GLU A 84 -21.92 5.18 -6.16
N PHE A 85 -20.69 5.62 -6.46
CA PHE A 85 -20.33 7.04 -6.33
C PHE A 85 -21.13 7.94 -7.29
N TYR A 86 -21.28 7.54 -8.55
CA TYR A 86 -22.01 8.29 -9.56
C TYR A 86 -23.49 8.48 -9.19
N TYR A 87 -24.17 7.41 -8.78
CA TYR A 87 -25.58 7.47 -8.38
C TYR A 87 -25.80 8.04 -6.98
N GLY A 88 -24.75 8.27 -6.20
CA GLY A 88 -24.81 9.04 -4.96
C GLY A 88 -25.37 10.45 -5.14
N TYR A 89 -25.32 10.99 -6.37
CA TYR A 89 -25.86 12.31 -6.71
C TYR A 89 -27.31 12.31 -7.21
N SER A 90 -27.95 11.15 -7.39
CA SER A 90 -29.33 11.03 -7.92
C SER A 90 -30.33 11.98 -7.26
N ARG A 91 -30.33 12.06 -5.93
CA ARG A 91 -31.21 12.98 -5.18
C ARG A 91 -30.98 14.45 -5.50
N ALA A 92 -29.74 14.85 -5.81
CA ALA A 92 -29.43 16.22 -6.20
C ALA A 92 -30.03 16.52 -7.58
N TYR A 93 -29.87 15.62 -8.56
CA TYR A 93 -30.50 15.75 -9.87
C TYR A 93 -32.03 15.87 -9.77
N ASP A 94 -32.68 15.02 -8.98
CA ASP A 94 -34.13 15.05 -8.77
C ASP A 94 -34.60 16.40 -8.20
N LEU A 95 -33.87 16.97 -7.24
CA LEU A 95 -34.22 18.23 -6.59
C LEU A 95 -34.18 19.41 -7.57
N PHE A 96 -33.23 19.41 -8.50
CA PHE A 96 -33.08 20.45 -9.52
C PHE A 96 -33.90 20.18 -10.79
N GLY A 97 -34.63 19.07 -10.83
CA GLY A 97 -35.47 18.71 -11.98
C GLY A 97 -34.67 18.29 -13.22
N PHE A 98 -33.41 17.88 -13.04
CA PHE A 98 -32.59 17.32 -14.10
C PHE A 98 -32.67 15.79 -14.06
N ALA A 99 -32.72 15.15 -15.23
CA ALA A 99 -32.53 13.72 -15.33
C ALA A 99 -31.04 13.41 -15.35
N GLN A 100 -30.56 12.65 -14.37
CA GLN A 100 -29.19 12.12 -14.41
C GLN A 100 -29.07 11.13 -15.57
N VAL A 101 -28.03 11.30 -16.40
CA VAL A 101 -27.76 10.34 -17.49
C VAL A 101 -27.47 8.97 -16.87
N PRO A 102 -28.13 7.88 -17.31
CA PRO A 102 -27.81 6.54 -16.83
C PRO A 102 -26.32 6.22 -16.99
N PHE A 103 -25.73 5.56 -16.00
CA PHE A 103 -24.30 5.26 -15.95
C PHE A 103 -23.77 4.61 -17.23
N ASP A 104 -24.48 3.59 -17.76
CA ASP A 104 -24.08 2.88 -18.97
C ASP A 104 -24.21 3.74 -20.25
N ASP A 105 -25.06 4.77 -20.23
CA ASP A 105 -25.29 5.69 -21.34
C ASP A 105 -24.36 6.92 -21.28
N ASN A 106 -23.63 7.11 -20.18
CA ASN A 106 -22.70 8.24 -20.02
C ASN A 106 -21.38 7.97 -20.75
N ILE A 107 -21.34 8.31 -22.04
CA ILE A 107 -20.19 8.06 -22.93
C ILE A 107 -18.89 8.68 -22.39
N GLU A 108 -18.92 9.92 -21.89
CA GLU A 108 -17.73 10.61 -21.34
C GLU A 108 -17.14 9.82 -20.15
N LEU A 109 -18.01 9.35 -19.25
CA LEU A 109 -17.59 8.55 -18.10
C LEU A 109 -17.09 7.16 -18.53
N GLN A 110 -17.76 6.49 -19.47
CA GLN A 110 -17.32 5.18 -19.95
C GLN A 110 -15.94 5.23 -20.64
N GLU A 111 -15.70 6.23 -21.50
CA GLU A 111 -14.39 6.44 -22.14
C GLU A 111 -13.28 6.73 -21.10
N LEU A 112 -13.60 7.53 -20.07
CA LEU A 112 -12.68 7.79 -18.97
C LEU A 112 -12.34 6.49 -18.21
N LEU A 113 -13.35 5.67 -17.89
CA LEU A 113 -13.15 4.42 -17.17
C LEU A 113 -12.26 3.46 -17.95
N GLU A 114 -12.49 3.31 -19.26
CA GLU A 114 -11.62 2.49 -20.12
C GLU A 114 -10.18 3.00 -20.13
N SER A 115 -9.98 4.31 -20.26
CA SER A 115 -8.66 4.94 -20.26
C SER A 115 -7.92 4.72 -18.94
N VAL A 116 -8.58 4.99 -17.81
CA VAL A 116 -8.02 4.84 -16.46
C VAL A 116 -7.71 3.37 -16.17
N ARG A 117 -8.60 2.44 -16.52
CA ARG A 117 -8.36 0.99 -16.39
C ARG A 117 -7.10 0.60 -17.17
N LYS A 118 -7.00 1.00 -18.44
CA LYS A 118 -5.84 0.70 -19.29
C LYS A 118 -4.53 1.29 -18.73
N GLN A 119 -4.56 2.54 -18.29
CA GLN A 119 -3.40 3.20 -17.68
C GLN A 119 -2.95 2.48 -16.39
N THR A 120 -3.91 2.13 -15.55
CA THR A 120 -3.67 1.43 -14.28
C THR A 120 -3.07 0.04 -14.55
N THR A 121 -3.69 -0.75 -15.43
CA THR A 121 -3.18 -2.07 -15.85
C THR A 121 -1.74 -1.98 -16.40
N ASN A 122 -1.46 -1.01 -17.27
CA ASN A 122 -0.12 -0.80 -17.79
C ASN A 122 0.88 -0.43 -16.70
N THR A 123 0.46 0.35 -15.71
CA THR A 123 1.29 0.68 -14.54
C THR A 123 1.67 -0.60 -13.79
N PHE A 124 0.72 -1.50 -13.50
CA PHE A 124 1.04 -2.78 -12.86
C PHE A 124 1.96 -3.70 -13.68
N ARG A 125 1.78 -3.76 -15.01
CA ARG A 125 2.67 -4.52 -15.91
C ARG A 125 4.09 -3.97 -15.92
N ASN A 126 4.24 -2.64 -15.95
CA ASN A 126 5.55 -1.99 -15.85
C ASN A 126 6.18 -2.20 -14.47
N MET A 127 5.37 -2.10 -13.42
CA MET A 127 5.83 -2.31 -12.04
C MET A 127 6.39 -3.71 -11.85
N THR A 128 5.65 -4.73 -12.30
CA THR A 128 6.08 -6.13 -12.20
C THR A 128 7.31 -6.42 -13.05
N SER A 129 7.47 -5.75 -14.19
CA SER A 129 8.67 -5.86 -15.02
C SER A 129 9.92 -5.23 -14.38
N SER A 130 9.74 -4.24 -13.51
CA SER A 130 10.81 -3.48 -12.85
C SER A 130 11.09 -3.93 -11.41
N MET A 131 10.42 -4.98 -10.92
CA MET A 131 10.58 -5.43 -9.53
C MET A 131 12.00 -5.92 -9.23
N GLY A 132 12.58 -5.39 -8.15
CA GLY A 132 13.84 -5.86 -7.56
C GLY A 132 13.83 -5.80 -6.02
N PHE A 133 14.84 -6.41 -5.41
CA PHE A 133 15.08 -6.32 -3.97
C PHE A 133 16.09 -5.20 -3.67
N ALA A 134 15.83 -4.39 -2.63
CA ALA A 134 16.82 -3.43 -2.14
C ALA A 134 17.67 -4.04 -1.04
N ILE A 135 18.97 -4.08 -1.25
CA ILE A 135 19.98 -4.59 -0.33
C ILE A 135 20.67 -3.41 0.33
N ARG A 136 21.07 -3.55 1.59
CA ARG A 136 22.01 -2.60 2.20
C ARG A 136 23.43 -3.16 2.06
N ASP A 137 24.30 -2.38 1.47
CA ASP A 137 25.74 -2.65 1.46
C ASP A 137 26.24 -2.79 2.92
N PRO A 138 26.78 -3.95 3.31
CA PRO A 138 27.26 -4.17 4.67
C PRO A 138 28.43 -3.27 5.07
N MET A 139 29.23 -2.81 4.11
CA MET A 139 30.41 -1.97 4.33
C MET A 139 30.09 -0.48 4.29
N THR A 140 29.23 -0.05 3.36
CA THR A 140 28.94 1.37 3.14
C THR A 140 27.59 1.83 3.71
N GLY A 141 26.71 0.90 4.08
CA GLY A 141 25.35 1.18 4.57
C GLY A 141 24.39 1.72 3.51
N LYS A 142 24.86 1.92 2.27
CA LYS A 142 24.09 2.41 1.14
C LYS A 142 23.08 1.36 0.67
N VAL A 143 21.95 1.83 0.16
CA VAL A 143 20.95 0.96 -0.47
C VAL A 143 21.38 0.71 -1.92
N ILE A 144 21.42 -0.57 -2.31
CA ILE A 144 21.71 -1.06 -3.66
C ILE A 144 20.48 -1.83 -4.15
N TYR A 145 20.06 -1.60 -5.39
CA TYR A 145 18.95 -2.32 -6.01
C TYR A 145 19.50 -3.50 -6.82
N SER A 146 18.99 -4.70 -6.56
CA SER A 146 19.36 -5.90 -7.29
C SER A 146 18.16 -6.43 -8.06
N PRO A 147 18.34 -6.88 -9.31
CA PRO A 147 17.33 -7.67 -10.01
C PRO A 147 16.87 -8.83 -9.13
N LEU A 148 15.58 -9.13 -9.22
CA LEU A 148 14.91 -10.15 -8.42
C LEU A 148 15.66 -11.50 -8.42
N MET A 149 16.07 -11.94 -9.61
CA MET A 149 16.76 -13.22 -9.80
C MET A 149 18.19 -13.23 -9.28
N ASP A 150 18.91 -12.10 -9.39
CA ASP A 150 20.28 -12.00 -8.90
C ASP A 150 20.31 -12.02 -7.37
N PHE A 151 19.36 -11.34 -6.73
CA PHE A 151 19.21 -11.38 -5.27
C PHE A 151 18.81 -12.77 -4.79
N TYR A 152 17.87 -13.42 -5.49
CA TYR A 152 17.48 -14.81 -5.22
C TYR A 152 18.71 -15.71 -5.24
N GLN A 153 19.48 -15.67 -6.34
CA GLN A 153 20.67 -16.48 -6.52
C GLN A 153 21.71 -16.20 -5.44
N GLY A 154 22.04 -14.93 -5.21
CA GLY A 154 23.02 -14.54 -4.20
C GLY A 154 22.65 -14.99 -2.78
N THR A 155 21.38 -14.83 -2.39
CA THR A 155 20.89 -15.23 -1.06
C THR A 155 20.97 -16.74 -0.87
N LEU A 156 20.52 -17.51 -1.86
CA LEU A 156 20.59 -18.97 -1.84
C LEU A 156 22.04 -19.45 -1.80
N ASP A 157 22.86 -18.92 -2.69
CA ASP A 157 24.24 -19.31 -2.91
C ASP A 157 25.10 -19.06 -1.67
N SER A 158 24.99 -17.87 -1.09
CA SER A 158 25.67 -17.51 0.15
C SER A 158 25.25 -18.40 1.31
N SER A 159 23.93 -18.61 1.48
CA SER A 159 23.40 -19.46 2.55
C SER A 159 23.88 -20.90 2.42
N VAL A 160 23.83 -21.48 1.23
CA VAL A 160 24.27 -22.87 0.97
C VAL A 160 25.78 -23.01 1.17
N MET A 161 26.58 -22.04 0.72
CA MET A 161 28.03 -22.06 0.88
C MET A 161 28.43 -22.01 2.36
N GLU A 162 27.78 -21.16 3.16
CA GLU A 162 28.06 -21.04 4.59
C GLU A 162 27.72 -22.30 5.38
N ILE A 163 26.61 -22.95 5.01
CA ILE A 163 26.21 -24.22 5.59
C ILE A 163 27.21 -25.32 5.20
N SER A 164 27.54 -25.42 3.90
CA SER A 164 28.39 -26.50 3.37
C SER A 164 29.84 -26.39 3.83
N SER A 165 30.34 -25.17 4.00
CA SER A 165 31.69 -24.93 4.55
C SER A 165 31.79 -25.16 6.05
N GLY A 166 30.66 -25.32 6.75
CA GLY A 166 30.62 -25.42 8.21
C GLY A 166 30.90 -24.09 8.93
N THR A 167 31.01 -22.98 8.20
CA THR A 167 31.29 -21.65 8.77
C THR A 167 30.16 -21.21 9.70
N ILE A 168 28.92 -21.51 9.33
CA ILE A 168 27.72 -21.14 10.10
C ILE A 168 26.73 -22.31 10.10
N SER A 169 26.07 -22.55 11.24
CA SER A 169 24.99 -23.53 11.36
C SER A 169 23.80 -23.21 10.45
N TYR A 170 23.09 -24.23 9.96
CA TYR A 170 21.83 -24.07 9.20
C TYR A 170 20.88 -23.02 9.77
N ASN A 171 20.59 -23.07 11.07
CA ASN A 171 19.62 -22.16 11.70
C ASN A 171 20.06 -20.69 11.60
N LYS A 172 21.34 -20.40 11.86
CA LYS A 172 21.89 -19.05 11.72
C LYS A 172 21.87 -18.55 10.26
N ALA A 173 22.23 -19.40 9.29
CA ALA A 173 22.18 -19.05 7.87
C ALA A 173 20.73 -18.75 7.42
N LEU A 174 19.78 -19.60 7.81
CA LEU A 174 18.35 -19.41 7.55
C LEU A 174 17.82 -18.11 8.18
N VAL A 175 18.12 -17.85 9.45
CA VAL A 175 17.71 -16.60 10.13
C VAL A 175 18.27 -15.38 9.43
N ARG A 176 19.52 -15.43 8.97
CA ARG A 176 20.12 -14.32 8.22
C ARG A 176 19.42 -14.12 6.88
N ALA A 177 19.25 -15.17 6.08
CA ALA A 177 18.56 -15.10 4.80
C ALA A 177 17.13 -14.57 4.95
N VAL A 178 16.36 -15.06 5.93
CA VAL A 178 15.00 -14.56 6.20
C VAL A 178 15.02 -13.09 6.59
N ASN A 179 15.90 -12.69 7.52
CA ASN A 179 16.00 -11.29 7.92
C ASN A 179 16.41 -10.40 6.74
N GLU A 180 17.32 -10.85 5.88
CA GLU A 180 17.74 -10.12 4.68
C GLU A 180 16.55 -9.96 3.73
N MET A 181 15.85 -11.04 3.40
CA MET A 181 14.69 -11.01 2.53
C MET A 181 13.57 -10.12 3.07
N THR A 182 13.19 -10.17 4.35
CA THR A 182 12.10 -9.34 4.90
C THR A 182 12.54 -7.90 5.23
N ASN A 183 13.83 -7.68 5.49
CA ASN A 183 14.40 -6.32 5.58
C ASN A 183 14.54 -5.67 4.22
N SER A 184 14.68 -6.45 3.15
CA SER A 184 14.88 -5.97 1.79
C SER A 184 13.56 -5.88 1.04
N GLY A 185 12.69 -6.89 1.11
CA GLY A 185 11.41 -7.07 0.43
C GLY A 185 11.46 -7.02 -1.11
N VAL A 186 10.39 -7.44 -1.81
CA VAL A 186 10.23 -7.18 -3.27
C VAL A 186 9.87 -5.71 -3.42
N ARG A 187 10.89 -4.86 -3.36
CA ARG A 187 10.73 -3.55 -2.73
C ARG A 187 10.78 -2.36 -3.62
N TRP A 188 11.24 -2.42 -4.85
CA TRP A 188 11.34 -1.18 -5.60
C TRP A 188 10.92 -1.35 -7.05
N ILE A 189 10.12 -0.38 -7.45
CA ILE A 189 9.93 0.02 -8.83
C ILE A 189 10.75 1.29 -8.98
N ASP A 190 11.67 1.23 -9.92
CA ASP A 190 12.45 2.38 -10.33
C ASP A 190 11.67 3.06 -11.45
N TYR A 191 11.26 4.30 -11.19
CA TYR A 191 10.63 5.13 -12.19
C TYR A 191 11.71 5.93 -12.93
N ASP A 192 11.47 6.25 -14.20
CA ASP A 192 12.37 7.09 -15.01
C ASP A 192 12.64 8.46 -14.37
N SER A 193 11.77 8.90 -13.45
CA SER A 193 11.92 10.13 -12.66
C SER A 193 13.01 10.06 -11.58
N GLY A 194 13.62 8.89 -11.35
CA GLY A 194 14.54 8.65 -10.24
C GLY A 194 13.85 8.54 -8.87
N TYR A 195 12.51 8.54 -8.85
CA TYR A 195 11.75 8.17 -7.68
C TYR A 195 11.73 6.65 -7.54
N HIS A 196 11.82 6.18 -6.31
CA HIS A 196 11.70 4.77 -5.98
C HIS A 196 10.47 4.61 -5.10
N SER A 197 9.63 3.61 -5.35
CA SER A 197 8.54 3.24 -4.45
C SER A 197 8.49 1.75 -4.16
N ARG A 198 8.02 1.39 -2.96
CA ARG A 198 7.65 0.00 -2.66
C ARG A 198 6.57 -0.50 -3.58
N VAL A 199 6.64 -1.76 -4.00
CA VAL A 199 5.69 -2.36 -4.94
C VAL A 199 4.26 -2.23 -4.44
N ASN A 200 4.02 -2.54 -3.17
CA ASN A 200 2.70 -2.36 -2.56
C ASN A 200 2.27 -0.89 -2.47
N VAL A 201 3.19 0.04 -2.19
CA VAL A 201 2.91 1.49 -2.14
C VAL A 201 2.63 2.05 -3.53
N ALA A 202 3.37 1.60 -4.53
CA ALA A 202 3.17 1.95 -5.93
C ALA A 202 1.83 1.42 -6.45
N ALA A 203 1.49 0.16 -6.11
CA ALA A 203 0.19 -0.44 -6.42
C ALA A 203 -0.95 0.39 -5.81
N ARG A 204 -0.85 0.71 -4.52
CA ARG A 204 -1.78 1.59 -3.82
C ARG A 204 -1.93 2.93 -4.55
N ASN A 205 -0.82 3.59 -4.86
CA ASN A 205 -0.83 4.91 -5.48
C ASN A 205 -1.41 4.88 -6.90
N ALA A 206 -1.11 3.85 -7.70
CA ALA A 206 -1.64 3.71 -9.05
C ALA A 206 -3.18 3.63 -9.03
N ILE A 207 -3.73 2.75 -8.17
CA ILE A 207 -5.18 2.58 -8.01
C ILE A 207 -5.83 3.84 -7.48
N MET A 208 -5.29 4.42 -6.41
CA MET A 208 -5.85 5.63 -5.81
C MET A 208 -5.82 6.79 -6.81
N THR A 209 -4.73 6.95 -7.56
CA THR A 209 -4.61 8.01 -8.58
C THR A 209 -5.70 7.87 -9.65
N GLY A 210 -5.87 6.66 -10.21
CA GLY A 210 -6.92 6.40 -11.19
C GLY A 210 -8.32 6.64 -10.63
N PHE A 211 -8.59 6.13 -9.42
CA PHE A 211 -9.88 6.32 -8.76
C PHE A 211 -10.21 7.80 -8.52
N ARG A 212 -9.23 8.59 -8.07
CA ARG A 212 -9.40 10.03 -7.86
C ARG A 212 -9.67 10.81 -9.14
N GLN A 213 -9.05 10.42 -10.26
CA GLN A 213 -9.34 11.04 -11.55
C GLN A 213 -10.81 10.84 -11.94
N VAL A 214 -11.34 9.62 -11.77
CA VAL A 214 -12.75 9.32 -12.05
C VAL A 214 -13.66 10.09 -11.10
N GLN A 215 -13.36 10.06 -9.79
CA GLN A 215 -14.12 10.76 -8.77
C GLN A 215 -14.18 12.27 -9.03
N GLY A 216 -13.05 12.88 -9.37
CA GLY A 216 -12.97 14.29 -9.75
C GLY A 216 -13.82 14.60 -10.98
N LYS A 217 -13.73 13.78 -12.03
CA LYS A 217 -14.49 13.97 -13.26
C LYS A 217 -16.01 13.84 -13.07
N ILE A 218 -16.44 12.92 -12.21
CA ILE A 218 -17.86 12.84 -11.83
C ILE A 218 -18.29 14.12 -11.12
N ASN A 219 -17.53 14.61 -10.14
CA ASN A 219 -17.83 15.88 -9.47
C ASN A 219 -17.88 17.07 -10.43
N GLU A 220 -16.94 17.14 -11.37
CA GLU A 220 -16.92 18.16 -12.44
C GLU A 220 -18.15 18.05 -13.35
N GLN A 221 -18.54 16.85 -13.76
CA GLN A 221 -19.75 16.64 -14.57
C GLN A 221 -21.01 17.08 -13.82
N VAL A 222 -21.18 16.64 -12.57
CA VAL A 222 -22.36 17.00 -11.76
C VAL A 222 -22.43 18.51 -11.55
N ALA A 223 -21.29 19.16 -11.31
CA ALA A 223 -21.22 20.60 -11.18
C ALA A 223 -21.68 21.32 -12.47
N ARG A 224 -21.25 20.84 -13.64
CA ARG A 224 -21.72 21.36 -14.94
C ARG A 224 -23.22 21.14 -15.16
N ASP A 225 -23.70 19.93 -14.88
CA ASP A 225 -25.11 19.56 -15.09
C ASP A 225 -26.06 20.38 -14.20
N LEU A 226 -25.60 20.74 -12.99
CA LEU A 226 -26.36 21.50 -12.00
C LEU A 226 -26.01 23.00 -11.97
N ASP A 227 -25.26 23.49 -12.96
CA ASP A 227 -24.86 24.89 -13.14
C ASP A 227 -24.22 25.53 -11.87
N THR A 228 -23.23 24.84 -11.31
CA THR A 228 -22.44 25.32 -10.16
C THR A 228 -20.94 25.20 -10.41
N ASP A 229 -20.16 26.09 -9.79
CA ASP A 229 -18.69 26.06 -9.75
C ASP A 229 -18.23 26.16 -8.29
N SER A 230 -18.82 25.34 -7.43
CA SER A 230 -18.50 25.31 -6.00
C SER A 230 -18.31 23.89 -5.55
N TYR A 231 -17.27 23.66 -4.75
CA TYR A 231 -16.88 22.34 -4.27
C TYR A 231 -16.46 22.41 -2.81
N GLU A 232 -17.03 21.55 -1.97
CA GLU A 232 -16.59 21.38 -0.59
C GLU A 232 -15.48 20.33 -0.52
N VAL A 233 -14.31 20.74 -0.04
CA VAL A 233 -13.22 19.81 0.24
C VAL A 233 -13.55 19.03 1.52
N SER A 234 -13.50 17.70 1.46
CA SER A 234 -13.86 16.85 2.59
C SER A 234 -12.95 17.05 3.80
N TYR A 235 -13.43 16.67 4.99
CA TYR A 235 -12.61 16.62 6.20
C TYR A 235 -12.21 15.17 6.48
N HIS A 236 -10.96 14.95 6.90
CA HIS A 236 -10.55 13.68 7.47
C HIS A 236 -9.48 13.87 8.56
N VAL A 237 -9.53 12.99 9.57
CA VAL A 237 -8.63 13.09 10.73
C VAL A 237 -7.19 12.79 10.32
N GLY A 238 -6.27 13.61 10.81
CA GLY A 238 -4.84 13.43 10.58
C GLY A 238 -4.41 13.74 9.16
N ALA A 239 -5.10 14.68 8.50
CA ALA A 239 -4.59 15.33 7.30
C ALA A 239 -3.19 15.90 7.58
N ARG A 240 -2.30 15.80 6.58
CA ARG A 240 -0.98 16.42 6.67
C ARG A 240 -1.13 17.92 6.92
N PRO A 241 -0.23 18.56 7.68
CA PRO A 241 -0.42 19.96 8.10
C PRO A 241 -0.71 20.93 6.95
N SER A 242 -0.03 20.76 5.80
CA SER A 242 -0.27 21.61 4.62
C SER A 242 -1.65 21.45 3.98
N HIS A 243 -2.37 20.36 4.27
CA HIS A 243 -3.69 20.05 3.72
C HIS A 243 -4.83 20.41 4.69
N GLN A 244 -4.54 20.53 5.98
CA GLN A 244 -5.55 20.86 6.99
C GLN A 244 -6.28 22.16 6.69
N VAL A 245 -5.59 23.14 6.07
CA VAL A 245 -6.14 24.45 5.71
C VAL A 245 -7.23 24.40 4.63
N TRP A 246 -7.42 23.26 3.95
CA TRP A 246 -8.46 23.10 2.94
C TRP A 246 -9.74 22.49 3.49
N GLN A 247 -9.66 21.80 4.63
CA GLN A 247 -10.70 20.88 5.06
C GLN A 247 -12.03 21.58 5.37
N GLY A 248 -13.12 21.01 4.87
CA GLY A 248 -14.49 21.46 5.10
C GLY A 248 -14.82 22.83 4.52
N ARG A 249 -13.94 23.39 3.67
CA ARG A 249 -14.13 24.70 3.03
C ARG A 249 -14.62 24.52 1.60
N VAL A 250 -15.33 25.53 1.11
CA VAL A 250 -15.88 25.57 -0.24
C VAL A 250 -14.97 26.41 -1.13
N TYR A 251 -14.68 25.90 -2.32
CA TYR A 251 -13.80 26.51 -3.31
C TYR A 251 -14.43 26.45 -4.70
N THR A 252 -14.10 27.42 -5.55
CA THR A 252 -14.31 27.29 -7.01
C THR A 252 -13.30 26.32 -7.61
N TYR A 253 -13.54 25.82 -8.83
CA TYR A 253 -12.57 24.94 -9.49
C TYR A 253 -11.19 25.60 -9.63
N ASP A 254 -11.16 26.87 -10.02
CA ASP A 254 -9.93 27.68 -10.08
C ASP A 254 -9.21 27.77 -8.73
N GLN A 255 -9.95 27.84 -7.62
CA GLN A 255 -9.38 27.82 -6.28
C GLN A 255 -8.90 26.43 -5.87
N LEU A 256 -9.56 25.34 -6.30
CA LEU A 256 -9.03 24.00 -6.08
C LEU A 256 -7.64 23.86 -6.71
N GLN A 257 -7.42 24.44 -7.89
CA GLN A 257 -6.11 24.45 -8.54
C GLN A 257 -5.12 25.40 -7.87
N SER A 258 -5.49 26.67 -7.70
CA SER A 258 -4.57 27.73 -7.24
C SER A 258 -4.29 27.69 -5.73
N VAL A 259 -5.24 27.28 -4.90
CA VAL A 259 -5.13 27.25 -3.43
C VAL A 259 -4.89 25.83 -2.91
N CYS A 260 -5.65 24.86 -3.40
CA CYS A 260 -5.54 23.46 -2.96
C CYS A 260 -4.51 22.67 -3.78
N GLY A 261 -3.96 23.27 -4.83
CA GLY A 261 -2.92 22.66 -5.66
C GLY A 261 -3.42 21.48 -6.49
N LEU A 262 -4.73 21.35 -6.77
CA LEU A 262 -5.29 20.31 -7.63
C LEU A 262 -4.49 20.22 -8.95
N GLY A 263 -4.10 19.00 -9.32
CA GLY A 263 -3.23 18.74 -10.47
C GLY A 263 -1.73 18.66 -10.15
N ASN A 264 -1.31 19.10 -8.96
CA ASN A 264 0.07 18.92 -8.49
C ASN A 264 0.23 17.58 -7.74
N VAL A 265 1.41 16.96 -7.84
CA VAL A 265 1.74 15.68 -7.18
C VAL A 265 1.48 15.72 -5.67
N THR A 266 1.73 16.85 -5.02
CA THR A 266 1.49 17.03 -3.58
C THR A 266 0.18 17.78 -3.28
N GLY A 267 -0.63 18.12 -4.27
CA GLY A 267 -1.86 18.88 -4.07
C GLY A 267 -3.05 18.05 -3.60
N LEU A 268 -4.24 18.64 -3.67
CA LEU A 268 -5.52 17.94 -3.57
C LEU A 268 -5.60 16.83 -4.62
N HIS A 269 -6.12 15.65 -4.24
CA HIS A 269 -6.08 14.40 -5.02
C HIS A 269 -4.66 13.90 -5.38
N GLY A 270 -3.60 14.52 -4.84
CA GLY A 270 -2.22 14.09 -5.03
C GLY A 270 -1.82 12.86 -4.21
N VAL A 271 -0.53 12.53 -4.25
CA VAL A 271 0.04 11.35 -3.59
C VAL A 271 -0.24 11.38 -2.08
N ASN A 272 -0.79 10.27 -1.57
CA ASN A 272 -1.18 10.07 -0.17
C ASN A 272 -2.23 11.08 0.37
N CYS A 273 -2.95 11.77 -0.52
CA CYS A 273 -4.06 12.64 -0.15
C CYS A 273 -5.37 11.85 -0.05
N TYR A 274 -6.10 11.99 1.06
CA TYR A 274 -7.40 11.34 1.24
C TYR A 274 -8.58 12.30 1.09
N HIS A 275 -8.31 13.59 0.92
CA HIS A 275 -9.32 14.58 0.58
C HIS A 275 -10.02 14.25 -0.73
N ASP A 276 -11.28 14.60 -0.77
CA ASP A 276 -12.08 14.70 -1.98
C ASP A 276 -12.62 16.13 -2.10
N TYR A 277 -13.10 16.50 -3.28
CA TYR A 277 -13.84 17.75 -3.48
C TYR A 277 -15.22 17.41 -4.04
N ASN A 278 -16.23 17.45 -3.17
CA ASN A 278 -17.60 17.13 -3.56
C ASN A 278 -18.25 18.38 -4.13
N VAL A 279 -19.08 18.23 -5.18
CA VAL A 279 -19.89 19.34 -5.68
C VAL A 279 -20.72 19.95 -4.55
N PHE A 280 -20.68 21.29 -4.47
CA PHE A 280 -21.41 22.08 -3.50
C PHE A 280 -22.35 23.02 -4.26
N ILE A 281 -23.64 22.92 -3.97
CA ILE A 281 -24.66 23.64 -4.71
C ILE A 281 -25.20 24.78 -3.81
N PRO A 282 -24.90 26.05 -4.11
CA PRO A 282 -25.35 27.17 -3.28
C PRO A 282 -26.86 27.17 -3.06
N GLY A 283 -27.29 27.33 -1.80
CA GLY A 283 -28.70 27.34 -1.42
C GLY A 283 -29.36 25.97 -1.24
N VAL A 284 -28.68 24.88 -1.62
CA VAL A 284 -29.14 23.50 -1.40
C VAL A 284 -28.19 22.71 -0.52
N SER A 285 -26.90 22.72 -0.85
CA SER A 285 -25.87 22.05 -0.07
C SER A 285 -25.69 22.77 1.27
N VAL A 286 -25.62 21.98 2.33
CA VAL A 286 -25.25 22.45 3.66
C VAL A 286 -23.82 21.99 3.90
N ARG A 287 -22.93 22.92 4.29
CA ARG A 287 -21.55 22.57 4.64
C ARG A 287 -21.55 21.51 5.72
N THR A 288 -20.65 20.54 5.58
CA THR A 288 -20.55 19.43 6.52
C THR A 288 -20.16 19.91 7.92
N TYR A 289 -19.33 20.95 7.98
CA TYR A 289 -18.85 21.55 9.22
C TYR A 289 -18.93 23.08 9.16
N THR A 290 -19.25 23.69 10.29
CA THR A 290 -19.13 25.14 10.47
C THR A 290 -17.66 25.54 10.66
N ASP A 291 -17.35 26.83 10.47
CA ASP A 291 -15.98 27.32 10.68
C ASP A 291 -15.52 27.15 12.13
N GLU A 292 -16.39 27.38 13.12
CA GLU A 292 -16.11 27.14 14.53
C GLU A 292 -15.81 25.65 14.81
N GLN A 293 -16.55 24.73 14.18
CA GLN A 293 -16.26 23.30 14.30
C GLN A 293 -14.89 22.96 13.69
N LEU A 294 -14.56 23.52 12.52
CA LEU A 294 -13.27 23.29 11.87
C LEU A 294 -12.10 23.82 12.69
N GLU A 295 -12.23 25.01 13.27
CA GLU A 295 -11.22 25.60 14.17
C GLU A 295 -11.00 24.73 15.40
N ARG A 296 -12.07 24.31 16.07
CA ARG A 296 -11.99 23.42 17.24
C ARG A 296 -11.33 22.09 16.88
N MET A 297 -11.74 21.44 15.79
CA MET A 297 -11.15 20.16 15.38
C MET A 297 -9.68 20.31 14.98
N ALA A 298 -9.30 21.41 14.31
CA ALA A 298 -7.92 21.70 13.98
C ALA A 298 -7.06 21.93 15.24
N GLU A 299 -7.58 22.63 16.24
CA GLU A 299 -6.91 22.81 17.53
C GLU A 299 -6.73 21.47 18.26
N GLU A 300 -7.79 20.66 18.31
CA GLU A 300 -7.75 19.32 18.92
C GLU A 300 -6.71 18.40 18.24
N GLU A 301 -6.62 18.42 16.91
CA GLU A 301 -5.68 17.57 16.17
C GLU A 301 -4.22 18.02 16.28
N ASN A 302 -3.99 19.32 16.43
CA ASN A 302 -2.66 19.91 16.52
C ASN A 302 -2.16 20.05 17.97
N THR A 303 -3.02 19.82 18.97
CA THR A 303 -2.61 19.76 20.37
C THR A 303 -1.77 18.50 20.62
N PRO A 304 -0.46 18.61 20.91
CA PRO A 304 0.40 17.45 21.05
C PRO A 304 0.07 16.62 22.29
N LYS A 305 0.19 15.29 22.17
CA LYS A 305 0.00 14.32 23.26
C LYS A 305 1.33 13.63 23.60
N PRO A 306 1.70 13.55 24.89
CA PRO A 306 2.95 12.93 25.29
C PRO A 306 2.88 11.40 25.28
N TYR A 307 3.95 10.76 24.80
CA TYR A 307 4.19 9.32 24.87
C TYR A 307 5.69 9.04 24.92
N ASN A 308 6.14 8.33 25.97
CA ASN A 308 7.55 7.95 26.18
C ASN A 308 8.55 9.10 25.98
N GLY A 309 8.24 10.29 26.52
CA GLY A 309 9.12 11.46 26.47
C GLY A 309 9.17 12.17 25.11
N LYS A 310 8.25 11.84 24.20
CA LYS A 310 8.02 12.55 22.93
C LYS A 310 6.59 13.04 22.86
N GLU A 311 6.36 14.11 22.12
CA GLU A 311 5.03 14.65 21.85
C GLU A 311 4.62 14.33 20.41
N TYR A 312 3.33 14.09 20.22
CA TYR A 312 2.76 13.75 18.92
C TYR A 312 1.47 14.53 18.70
N THR A 313 1.39 15.27 17.59
CA THR A 313 0.11 15.67 16.99
C THR A 313 -0.64 14.44 16.46
N THR A 314 -1.92 14.58 16.12
CA THR A 314 -2.70 13.48 15.52
C THR A 314 -2.07 12.96 14.23
N TYR A 315 -1.55 13.85 13.37
CA TYR A 315 -0.85 13.46 12.15
C TYR A 315 0.39 12.62 12.45
N GLU A 316 1.25 13.07 13.37
CA GLU A 316 2.49 12.38 13.74
C GLU A 316 2.21 11.03 14.42
N ALA A 317 1.18 10.98 15.27
CA ALA A 317 0.75 9.75 15.92
C ALA A 317 0.29 8.70 14.89
N LEU A 318 -0.46 9.09 13.86
CA LEU A 318 -0.84 8.18 12.77
C LEU A 318 0.37 7.74 11.93
N GLN A 319 1.41 8.56 11.75
CA GLN A 319 2.66 8.13 11.12
C GLN A 319 3.38 7.08 11.97
N GLU A 320 3.40 7.27 13.29
CA GLU A 320 4.00 6.33 14.22
C GLU A 320 3.22 5.00 14.29
N GLN A 321 1.88 5.03 14.26
CA GLN A 321 1.05 3.81 14.12
C GLN A 321 1.45 3.02 12.86
N ARG A 322 1.54 3.68 11.69
CA ARG A 322 1.95 3.03 10.42
C ARG A 322 3.36 2.41 10.50
N ARG A 323 4.28 3.06 11.22
CA ARG A 323 5.63 2.54 11.46
C ARG A 323 5.59 1.25 12.29
N GLN A 324 4.79 1.22 13.36
CA GLN A 324 4.61 0.05 14.22
C GLN A 324 3.91 -1.10 13.46
N GLU A 325 2.85 -0.80 12.70
CA GLU A 325 2.15 -1.77 11.84
C GLU A 325 3.12 -2.44 10.85
N THR A 326 4.01 -1.66 10.24
CA THR A 326 5.05 -2.17 9.32
C THR A 326 6.03 -3.11 10.02
N ALA A 327 6.45 -2.78 11.24
CA ALA A 327 7.35 -3.62 12.03
C ALA A 327 6.68 -4.94 12.46
N MET A 328 5.38 -4.90 12.75
CA MET A 328 4.57 -6.07 13.07
C MET A 328 4.41 -6.99 11.86
N ARG A 329 4.07 -6.46 10.67
CA ARG A 329 4.01 -7.22 9.41
C ARG A 329 5.32 -7.97 9.14
N LYS A 330 6.45 -7.25 9.17
CA LYS A 330 7.77 -7.86 8.98
C LYS A 330 8.04 -9.01 9.95
N THR A 331 7.65 -8.87 11.21
CA THR A 331 7.87 -9.92 12.22
C THR A 331 6.99 -11.15 11.95
N ARG A 332 5.79 -10.97 11.40
CA ARG A 332 4.91 -12.07 10.96
C ARG A 332 5.49 -12.80 9.76
N GLU A 333 5.99 -12.06 8.77
CA GLU A 333 6.71 -12.62 7.62
C GLU A 333 7.92 -13.46 8.07
N ASP A 334 8.74 -12.92 8.99
CA ASP A 334 9.87 -13.64 9.59
C ASP A 334 9.41 -14.98 10.19
N ILE A 335 8.36 -14.97 11.02
CA ILE A 335 7.84 -16.18 11.67
C ILE A 335 7.37 -17.20 10.63
N ARG A 336 6.67 -16.77 9.59
CA ARG A 336 6.17 -17.66 8.53
C ARG A 336 7.31 -18.31 7.77
N LEU A 337 8.29 -17.52 7.35
CA LEU A 337 9.45 -18.00 6.59
C LEU A 337 10.33 -18.92 7.44
N LEU A 338 10.57 -18.60 8.70
CA LEU A 338 11.32 -19.48 9.61
C LEU A 338 10.62 -20.83 9.81
N LYS A 339 9.27 -20.85 9.89
CA LYS A 339 8.48 -22.09 9.94
C LYS A 339 8.61 -22.90 8.66
N GLU A 340 8.50 -22.27 7.49
CA GLU A 340 8.69 -22.94 6.18
C GLU A 340 10.08 -23.60 6.07
N GLY A 341 11.10 -22.88 6.53
CA GLY A 341 12.48 -23.32 6.58
C GLY A 341 12.80 -24.31 7.70
N LYS A 342 11.84 -24.66 8.56
CA LYS A 342 12.05 -25.52 9.73
C LYS A 342 13.23 -25.05 10.62
N ALA A 343 13.27 -23.74 10.91
CA ALA A 343 14.13 -23.20 11.95
C ALA A 343 13.85 -23.91 13.29
N ASP A 344 14.80 -23.85 14.22
CA ASP A 344 14.60 -24.44 15.54
C ASP A 344 13.45 -23.77 16.31
N LYS A 345 12.89 -24.53 17.27
CA LYS A 345 11.71 -24.11 18.01
C LYS A 345 11.96 -22.83 18.82
N GLU A 346 13.15 -22.71 19.42
CA GLU A 346 13.52 -21.56 20.24
C GLU A 346 13.53 -20.27 19.42
N THR A 347 14.15 -20.30 18.24
CA THR A 347 14.20 -19.17 17.29
C THR A 347 12.80 -18.68 16.91
N ILE A 348 11.89 -19.62 16.60
CA ILE A 348 10.50 -19.30 16.26
C ILE A 348 9.79 -18.70 17.47
N THR A 349 9.95 -19.29 18.65
CA THR A 349 9.34 -18.80 19.90
C THR A 349 9.80 -17.38 20.25
N ILE A 350 11.08 -17.06 20.09
CA ILE A 350 11.61 -15.71 20.32
C ILE A 350 10.96 -14.68 19.39
N LYS A 351 10.83 -15.00 18.09
CA LYS A 351 10.16 -14.10 17.13
C LYS A 351 8.67 -13.93 17.44
N GLN A 352 7.98 -14.99 17.86
CA GLN A 352 6.59 -14.91 18.30
C GLN A 352 6.43 -14.04 19.55
N ALA A 353 7.30 -14.18 20.54
CA ALA A 353 7.30 -13.33 21.74
C ALA A 353 7.52 -11.86 21.37
N ARG A 354 8.46 -11.57 20.46
CA ARG A 354 8.69 -10.22 19.93
C ARG A 354 7.44 -9.62 19.28
N TYR A 355 6.73 -10.40 18.47
CA TYR A 355 5.48 -9.94 17.85
C TYR A 355 4.42 -9.58 18.90
N GLN A 356 4.27 -10.37 19.97
CA GLN A 356 3.34 -10.06 21.05
C GLN A 356 3.69 -8.76 21.77
N VAL A 357 4.99 -8.50 22.00
CA VAL A 357 5.45 -7.22 22.57
C VAL A 357 5.13 -6.05 21.64
N GLN A 358 5.39 -6.19 20.33
CA GLN A 358 5.06 -5.15 19.35
C GLN A 358 3.56 -4.87 19.29
N MET A 359 2.73 -5.92 19.30
CA MET A 359 1.27 -5.79 19.34
C MET A 359 0.82 -5.03 20.59
N HIS A 360 1.32 -5.40 21.77
CA HIS A 360 0.99 -4.71 23.01
C HIS A 360 1.39 -3.24 22.97
N GLN A 361 2.60 -2.93 22.48
CA GLN A 361 3.08 -1.56 22.32
C GLN A 361 2.20 -0.75 21.37
N TYR A 362 1.79 -1.34 20.24
CA TYR A 362 0.91 -0.71 19.26
C TYR A 362 -0.46 -0.39 19.85
N LYS A 363 -1.07 -1.34 20.55
CA LYS A 363 -2.38 -1.15 21.20
C LYS A 363 -2.31 -0.07 22.26
N TYR A 364 -1.30 -0.15 23.13
CA TYR A 364 -1.09 0.84 24.17
C TYR A 364 -0.83 2.25 23.58
N PHE A 365 -0.03 2.35 22.53
CA PHE A 365 0.19 3.62 21.83
C PHE A 365 -1.12 4.17 21.23
N SER A 366 -1.89 3.33 20.56
CA SER A 366 -3.17 3.72 19.94
C SER A 366 -4.18 4.19 20.98
N GLU A 367 -4.27 3.50 22.12
CA GLU A 367 -5.11 3.87 23.25
C GLU A 367 -4.73 5.24 23.83
N ILE A 368 -3.43 5.46 24.13
CA ILE A 368 -2.94 6.73 24.67
C ILE A 368 -3.22 7.89 23.69
N MET A 369 -3.02 7.66 22.40
CA MET A 369 -3.28 8.66 21.37
C MET A 369 -4.77 8.85 21.08
N LYS A 370 -5.63 7.94 21.56
CA LYS A 370 -7.06 7.84 21.26
C LYS A 370 -7.32 7.65 19.76
N LEU A 371 -6.51 6.83 19.11
CA LEU A 371 -6.61 6.51 17.69
C LEU A 371 -7.16 5.09 17.52
N PRO A 372 -7.99 4.84 16.48
CA PRO A 372 -8.45 3.49 16.19
C PRO A 372 -7.26 2.60 15.78
N GLU A 373 -7.32 1.34 16.21
CA GLU A 373 -6.42 0.30 15.72
C GLU A 373 -6.74 -0.01 14.24
N GLN A 374 -5.71 -0.28 13.45
CA GLN A 374 -5.78 -0.58 12.02
C GLN A 374 -5.27 -2.00 11.75
N MET A 375 -5.79 -2.98 12.49
CA MET A 375 -5.32 -4.35 12.45
C MET A 375 -5.46 -5.02 11.08
N ASP A 376 -6.43 -4.59 10.26
CA ASP A 376 -6.55 -5.04 8.88
C ASP A 376 -5.27 -4.77 8.08
N ARG A 377 -4.62 -3.62 8.32
CA ARG A 377 -3.33 -3.27 7.69
C ARG A 377 -2.22 -4.22 8.13
N VAL A 378 -2.23 -4.67 9.38
CA VAL A 378 -1.24 -5.64 9.89
C VAL A 378 -1.46 -7.01 9.23
N TYR A 379 -2.70 -7.42 9.02
CA TYR A 379 -3.04 -8.73 8.47
C TYR A 379 -3.13 -8.77 6.94
N LEU A 380 -2.73 -7.70 6.24
CA LEU A 380 -2.64 -7.64 4.78
C LEU A 380 -1.71 -8.69 4.19
N ASP A 381 -0.78 -9.22 4.98
CA ASP A 381 0.16 -10.28 4.57
C ASP A 381 -0.54 -11.60 4.20
N GLY A 382 -1.83 -11.76 4.51
CA GLY A 382 -2.59 -12.97 4.19
C GLY A 382 -2.16 -14.19 5.00
N LEU A 383 -1.40 -14.01 6.08
CA LEU A 383 -0.88 -15.08 6.93
C LEU A 383 -1.88 -15.52 8.04
N GLY A 384 -3.07 -14.91 8.08
CA GLY A 384 -4.12 -15.18 9.07
C GLY A 384 -3.94 -14.40 10.38
N SER A 385 -5.03 -14.22 11.14
CA SER A 385 -5.03 -13.42 12.37
C SER A 385 -4.60 -14.19 13.64
N LYS A 386 -4.23 -15.47 13.52
CA LYS A 386 -3.94 -16.37 14.65
C LYS A 386 -2.59 -17.05 14.55
#